data_AF-A0AAV0PPJ1-F1
#
_entry.id   AF-A0AAV0PPJ1-F1
#
_cell.length_a   1.000
_cell.length_b   1.000
_cell.length_c   1.000
_cell.angle_alpha   90.00
_cell.angle_beta   90.00
_cell.angle_gamma   90.00
#
_symmetry.space_group_name_H-M   'P 1'
#
loop_
_entity.id
_entity.type
_entity.pdbx_description
1 polymer ?
#
loop_
_entity_poly.entity_id
_entity_poly.type
_entity_poly.pdbx_seq_one_letter_code
_entity_poly.pdbx_strand_id
1 'polypeptide(L)' 'MVVEKKKHVFVKVGQLKLGTQNNILIVKVLSSNTILQKGRAASQRLRNTRIAECLVGDGDNPKSATGI' A
#
# COMPACT_ATOMS: atom_id res chain seq x y z
N MET A 1 -10.24 -27.63 -25.31
CA MET A 1 -10.28 -27.23 -23.90
C MET A 1 -9.91 -25.76 -23.84
N VAL A 2 -10.89 -24.86 -23.71
CA VAL A 2 -10.61 -23.41 -23.65
C VAL A 2 -10.16 -23.10 -22.22
N VAL A 3 -8.90 -22.70 -22.06
CA VAL A 3 -8.41 -22.19 -20.79
C VAL A 3 -8.79 -20.72 -20.73
N GLU A 4 -9.90 -20.41 -20.06
CA GLU A 4 -10.24 -19.03 -19.73
C GLU A 4 -9.13 -18.45 -18.83
N LYS A 5 -8.40 -17.46 -19.35
CA LYS A 5 -7.53 -16.63 -18.52
C LYS A 5 -8.41 -15.94 -17.48
N LYS A 6 -8.31 -16.37 -16.21
CA LYS A 6 -8.92 -15.65 -15.09
C LYS A 6 -8.37 -14.22 -15.09
N LYS A 7 -9.20 -13.27 -15.50
CA LYS A 7 -8.90 -11.85 -15.34
C LYS A 7 -8.85 -11.56 -13.85
N HIS A 8 -7.72 -11.02 -13.39
CA HIS A 8 -7.61 -10.65 -11.99
C HIS A 8 -8.54 -9.46 -11.70
N VAL A 9 -9.34 -9.56 -10.63
CA VAL A 9 -10.28 -8.51 -10.23
C VAL A 9 -9.60 -7.66 -9.17
N PHE A 10 -9.37 -6.39 -9.49
CA PHE A 10 -8.82 -5.43 -8.54
C PHE A 10 -9.92 -4.94 -7.59
N VAL A 11 -9.63 -4.98 -6.29
CA VAL A 11 -10.56 -4.55 -5.23
C VAL A 11 -10.25 -3.10 -4.84
N LYS A 12 -11.30 -2.33 -4.54
CA LYS A 12 -11.20 -0.95 -4.04
C LYS A 12 -10.96 -0.93 -2.53
N VAL A 13 -10.27 0.07 -1.98
CA VAL A 13 -9.92 0.15 -0.55
C VAL A 13 -11.18 0.18 0.32
N GLY A 14 -12.21 0.92 -0.11
CA GLY A 14 -13.50 0.97 0.59
C GLY A 14 -14.29 -0.34 0.62
N GLN A 15 -13.88 -1.35 -0.15
CA GLN A 15 -14.51 -2.67 -0.19
C GLN A 15 -13.79 -3.73 0.65
N LEU A 16 -12.66 -3.37 1.27
CA LEU A 16 -11.93 -4.27 2.15
C LEU A 16 -12.74 -4.61 3.40
N LYS A 17 -12.79 -5.90 3.75
CA LYS A 17 -13.43 -6.40 4.96
C LYS A 17 -12.41 -7.07 5.86
N LEU A 18 -12.64 -7.01 7.18
CA LEU A 18 -11.83 -7.73 8.16
C LEU A 18 -11.84 -9.24 7.85
N GLY A 19 -10.70 -9.91 8.03
CA GLY A 19 -10.54 -11.34 7.76
C GLY A 19 -10.38 -11.73 6.29
N THR A 20 -10.36 -10.78 5.35
CA THR A 20 -10.07 -11.07 3.94
C THR A 20 -8.55 -11.14 3.69
N GLN A 21 -8.14 -12.07 2.83
CA GLN A 21 -6.76 -12.28 2.42
C GLN A 21 -6.67 -12.39 0.89
N ASN A 22 -5.46 -12.25 0.35
CA ASN A 22 -5.17 -12.44 -1.08
C ASN A 22 -5.91 -11.47 -2.04
N ASN A 23 -6.28 -10.27 -1.55
CA ASN A 23 -6.78 -9.19 -2.39
C ASN A 23 -5.63 -8.48 -3.09
N ILE A 24 -5.82 -8.09 -4.36
CA ILE A 24 -4.91 -7.18 -5.07
C ILE A 24 -5.62 -5.85 -5.27
N LEU A 25 -4.94 -4.77 -4.90
CA LEU A 25 -5.43 -3.41 -5.00
C LEU A 25 -4.46 -2.56 -5.81
N ILE A 26 -5.00 -1.58 -6.52
CA ILE A 26 -4.22 -0.51 -7.15
C ILE A 26 -4.50 0.76 -6.34
N VAL A 27 -3.46 1.29 -5.70
CA VAL A 27 -3.56 2.43 -4.78
C VAL A 27 -2.44 3.43 -5.02
N LYS A 28 -2.67 4.69 -4.64
CA LYS A 28 -1.65 5.74 -4.57
C LYS A 28 -1.21 5.93 -3.12
N VAL A 29 0.11 6.04 -2.91
CA VAL A 29 0.68 6.46 -1.63
C VAL A 29 0.52 7.97 -1.50
N LEU A 30 -0.13 8.42 -0.43
CA LEU A 30 -0.39 9.84 -0.15
C LEU A 30 0.64 10.40 0.84
N SER A 31 1.08 9.59 1.80
CA SER A 31 2.14 9.92 2.75
C SER A 31 2.90 8.67 3.17
N SER A 32 4.15 8.85 3.64
CA SER A 32 5.00 7.77 4.14
C SER A 32 5.85 8.29 5.29
N ASN A 33 5.67 7.70 6.48
CA ASN A 33 6.37 8.09 7.70
C ASN A 33 7.17 6.89 8.21
N THR A 34 8.47 7.07 8.46
CA THR A 34 9.30 6.00 9.03
C THR A 34 8.96 5.82 10.51
N ILE A 35 8.48 4.64 10.90
CA ILE A 35 8.01 4.34 12.27
C ILE A 35 9.03 3.56 13.10
N LEU A 36 10.08 3.02 12.47
CA LEU A 36 11.19 2.36 13.17
C LEU A 36 12.52 2.87 12.64
N GLN A 37 13.16 3.75 13.42
CA GLN A 37 14.61 3.83 13.51
C GLN A 37 15.00 3.35 14.90
N LYS A 38 14.93 2.04 15.16
CA LYS A 38 15.51 1.52 16.39
C LYS A 38 17.01 1.83 16.34
N GLY A 39 17.45 2.58 17.36
CA GLY A 39 18.83 3.04 17.51
C GLY A 39 19.82 1.92 17.23
N ARG A 40 20.95 2.32 16.64
CA ARG A 40 22.08 1.47 16.24
C ARG A 40 22.27 0.33 17.25
N ALA A 41 21.81 -0.86 16.91
CA ALA A 41 22.25 -2.05 17.60
C ALA A 41 23.69 -2.31 17.16
N ALA A 42 24.58 -2.46 18.13
CA ALA A 42 26.05 -2.44 17.99
C ALA A 42 26.66 -3.65 17.25
N SER A 43 26.07 -4.12 16.15
CA SER A 43 26.72 -5.11 15.29
C SER A 43 26.39 -4.92 13.80
N GLN A 44 27.40 -5.04 12.96
CA GLN A 44 27.34 -4.91 11.48
C GLN A 44 26.35 -5.88 10.80
N ARG A 45 25.74 -6.81 11.54
CA ARG A 45 24.90 -7.89 11.00
C ARG A 45 23.40 -7.65 11.19
N LEU A 46 23.00 -6.62 11.93
CA LEU A 46 21.60 -6.24 12.10
C LEU A 46 21.22 -5.28 10.97
N ARG A 47 20.61 -5.83 9.92
CA ARG A 47 20.14 -5.06 8.75
C ARG A 47 19.32 -3.87 9.23
N ASN A 48 19.64 -2.68 8.72
CA ASN A 48 18.89 -1.44 8.97
C ASN A 48 17.47 -1.61 8.42
N THR A 49 16.56 -2.16 9.22
CA THR A 49 15.16 -2.35 8.86
C THR A 49 14.46 -1.00 8.94
N ARG A 50 14.22 -0.39 7.78
CA ARG A 50 13.40 0.81 7.67
C ARG A 50 11.96 0.37 7.47
N ILE A 51 11.15 0.52 8.51
CA ILE A 51 9.70 0.30 8.43
C ILE A 51 9.02 1.65 8.34
N ALA A 52 8.10 1.80 7.40
CA ALA A 52 7.29 2.99 7.24
C ALA A 52 5.80 2.65 7.30
N GLU A 53 5.06 3.55 7.92
CA GLU A 53 3.61 3.60 7.82
C GLU A 53 3.25 4.47 6.61
N CYS A 54 2.39 3.95 5.74
CA CYS A 54 1.98 4.63 4.52
C CYS A 54 0.46 4.82 4.51
N LEU A 55 0.01 6.05 4.32
CA LEU A 55 -1.38 6.32 3.98
C LEU A 55 -1.58 6.07 2.48
N VAL A 56 -2.53 5.22 2.14
CA VAL A 56 -2.85 4.86 0.76
C VAL A 56 -4.32 5.14 0.46
N GLY A 57 -4.63 5.48 -0.79
CA GLY A 57 -6.00 5.68 -1.26
C GLY A 57 -6.17 5.21 -2.70
N ASP A 58 -7.39 4.85 -3.07
CA ASP A 58 -7.78 4.44 -4.42
C ASP A 58 -8.86 5.36 -5.00
N GLY A 59 -8.63 5.86 -6.21
CA GLY A 59 -9.49 6.85 -6.86
C GLY A 59 -8.72 8.13 -7.20
N ASP A 60 -9.28 8.91 -8.12
CA ASP A 60 -8.73 10.20 -8.51
C ASP A 60 -8.81 11.15 -7.32
N ASN A 61 -7.66 11.51 -6.76
CA ASN A 61 -7.56 12.49 -5.70
C ASN A 61 -8.10 13.84 -6.25
N PRO A 62 -9.18 14.43 -5.70
CA PRO A 62 -9.69 15.73 -6.14
C PRO A 62 -8.78 16.87 -5.63
N LYS A 63 -7.48 16.80 -5.91
CA LYS A 63 -6.52 17.91 -5.75
C LYS A 63 -5.98 18.34 -7.12
N SER A 64 -6.89 18.69 -8.04
CA SER A 64 -6.59 19.58 -9.17
C SER A 64 -7.83 20.24 -9.80
N ALA A 65 -9.00 20.23 -9.17
CA ALA A 65 -10.19 20.93 -9.67
C ALA A 65 -10.59 22.10 -8.76
N THR A 66 -9.60 22.83 -8.23
CA THR A 66 -9.83 24.16 -7.65
C THR A 66 -8.67 25.05 -8.05
N GLY A 67 -8.89 25.79 -9.12
CA GLY A 67 -8.04 26.83 -9.66
C GLY A 67 -8.92 27.63 -10.61
N ILE A 68 -9.28 28.81 -10.14
CA ILE A 68 -10.14 29.83 -10.75
C ILE A 68 -9.66 30.13 -12.18
#